data_AF-A0AAD6YPV6-F1
#
_entry.id   AF-A0AAD6YPV6-F1
#
_cell.length_a   1.000
_cell.length_b   1.000
_cell.length_c   1.000
_cell.angle_alpha   90.00
_cell.angle_beta   90.00
_cell.angle_gamma   90.00
#
_symmetry.space_group_name_H-M   'P 1'
#
loop_
_entity.id
_entity.type
_entity.pdbx_description
1 polymer ?
#
loop_
_entity_poly.entity_id
_entity_poly.type
_entity_poly.pdbx_seq_one_letter_code
_entity_poly.pdbx_strand_id
1 'polypeptide(L)'
;MSFKRRTDRPTAPATLVSTGLPSLDDILGGGLPLSCSLVLIAPDLHTEYGELVQRYFVAQGLASQQHVCIVGPADWVHGCMWLSADAAMDSDVQPPSEEKVKIAWRYEQMKQFQTTVATSATTSADACRTFDLSVRIPSAVVAGALADSRLSLVPVDTPERVLVSLTNTLASHTAPLRICIPAFGSPYWGDLKPQDVLYFLHRLRALLRRHPHACASTNLAAELSPDSAGWHQKLGWISDGAITMTAFTSDPALAAAFPALHGLVHINALPAPRGLVPASDRFSTLRGAAMGGGENNLGFKCTRKRLMFETLHLNVEGGVAERRTSAPATIVQPATAPAPRRASDAVVRIQVEGSTTEAAAATVVMSAKQGKKGGKKVGFQSDRPEVYDF
;
A
#
# COMPACT_ATOMS: atom_id res chain seq x y z
N MET A 1 3.78 -6.82 -42.83
CA MET A 1 4.29 -5.53 -42.29
C MET A 1 4.23 -5.60 -40.78
N SER A 2 5.39 -5.69 -40.12
CA SER A 2 5.50 -5.80 -38.67
C SER A 2 5.32 -4.42 -38.04
N PHE A 3 4.25 -4.25 -37.25
CA PHE A 3 4.03 -3.04 -36.46
C PHE A 3 5.07 -2.99 -35.34
N LYS A 4 6.16 -2.28 -35.60
CA LYS A 4 7.18 -1.95 -34.61
C LYS A 4 6.50 -1.09 -33.53
N ARG A 5 6.30 -1.68 -32.35
CA ARG A 5 5.80 -1.00 -31.15
C ARG A 5 6.58 0.31 -31.01
N ARG A 6 5.88 1.44 -31.09
CA ARG A 6 6.45 2.76 -30.82
C ARG A 6 7.06 2.67 -29.42
N THR A 7 8.38 2.83 -29.36
CA THR A 7 9.09 3.09 -28.11
C THR A 7 8.42 4.29 -27.46
N ASP A 8 7.83 4.07 -26.30
CA ASP A 8 7.26 5.14 -25.47
C ASP A 8 8.30 6.24 -25.33
N ARG A 9 7.94 7.45 -25.79
CA ARG A 9 8.71 8.64 -25.43
C ARG A 9 8.71 8.69 -23.90
N PRO A 10 9.84 8.98 -23.24
CA PRO A 10 9.80 9.28 -21.82
C PRO A 10 8.86 10.47 -21.65
N THR A 11 7.71 10.24 -21.02
CA THR A 11 6.89 11.30 -20.42
C THR A 11 7.86 12.19 -19.65
N ALA A 12 7.91 13.48 -19.98
CA ALA A 12 8.84 14.42 -19.35
C ALA A 12 8.88 14.16 -17.84
N PRO A 13 10.07 13.95 -17.23
CA PRO A 13 10.16 13.50 -15.85
C PRO A 13 9.47 14.54 -14.97
N ALA A 14 8.39 14.12 -14.30
CA ALA A 14 7.79 14.96 -13.26
C ALA A 14 8.81 15.06 -12.12
N THR A 15 9.06 16.27 -11.64
CA THR A 15 9.91 16.46 -10.45
C THR A 15 9.20 15.83 -9.27
N LEU A 16 9.85 14.86 -8.62
CA LEU A 16 9.33 14.17 -7.44
C LEU A 16 9.97 14.75 -6.19
N VAL A 17 9.20 14.79 -5.11
CA VAL A 17 9.70 15.08 -3.77
C VAL A 17 9.41 13.90 -2.86
N SER A 18 10.39 13.50 -2.04
CA SER A 18 10.20 12.43 -1.07
C SER A 18 9.16 12.84 -0.03
N THR A 19 8.32 11.88 0.37
CA THR A 19 7.36 12.02 1.47
C THR A 19 7.99 11.93 2.86
N GLY A 20 9.29 11.61 2.95
CA GLY A 20 9.99 11.31 4.20
C GLY A 20 9.81 9.86 4.67
N LEU A 21 9.02 9.07 3.93
CA LEU A 21 8.80 7.64 4.15
C LEU A 21 9.22 6.86 2.90
N PRO A 22 10.35 6.15 2.90
CA PRO A 22 10.82 5.41 1.73
C PRO A 22 9.81 4.41 1.17
N SER A 23 9.05 3.76 2.07
CA SER A 23 8.01 2.82 1.70
C SER A 23 6.79 3.49 1.06
N LEU A 24 6.44 4.71 1.46
CA LEU A 24 5.40 5.50 0.80
C LEU A 24 5.88 6.02 -0.56
N ASP A 25 7.14 6.44 -0.63
CA ASP A 25 7.75 6.87 -1.88
C ASP A 25 7.72 5.75 -2.91
N ASP A 26 8.03 4.51 -2.55
CA ASP A 26 7.87 3.35 -3.44
C ASP A 26 6.43 3.14 -3.89
N ILE A 27 5.45 3.19 -2.96
CA ILE A 27 4.01 3.10 -3.29
C ILE A 27 3.60 4.15 -4.33
N LEU A 28 4.15 5.37 -4.23
CA LEU A 28 3.89 6.47 -5.15
C LEU A 28 4.75 6.43 -6.43
N GLY A 29 5.69 5.48 -6.54
CA GLY A 29 6.57 5.33 -7.71
C GLY A 29 7.78 6.27 -7.70
N GLY A 30 8.34 6.55 -6.53
CA GLY A 30 9.53 7.39 -6.30
C GLY A 30 9.28 8.68 -5.51
N GLY A 31 8.10 8.84 -4.91
CA GLY A 31 7.72 10.03 -4.14
C GLY A 31 6.51 10.79 -4.70
N LEU A 32 6.15 11.91 -4.08
CA LEU A 32 5.04 12.73 -4.50
C LEU A 32 5.47 13.68 -5.65
N PRO A 33 4.83 13.64 -6.82
CA PRO A 33 5.15 14.59 -7.87
C PRO A 33 4.73 16.02 -7.51
N LEU A 34 5.54 16.99 -7.93
CA LEU A 34 5.09 18.38 -7.99
C LEU A 34 3.88 18.49 -8.93
N SER A 35 3.02 19.48 -8.70
CA SER A 35 1.68 19.70 -9.26
C SER A 35 0.57 18.72 -8.82
N CYS A 36 0.85 17.82 -7.88
CA CYS A 36 -0.11 16.82 -7.39
C CYS A 36 -0.48 17.00 -5.92
N SER A 37 -1.71 16.58 -5.57
CA SER A 37 -2.17 16.45 -4.18
C SER A 37 -2.28 15.00 -3.74
N LEU A 38 -1.77 14.68 -2.56
CA LEU A 38 -2.01 13.42 -1.84
C LEU A 38 -3.01 13.64 -0.70
N VAL A 39 -4.05 12.83 -0.66
CA VAL A 39 -5.02 12.79 0.45
C VAL A 39 -4.80 11.54 1.28
N LEU A 40 -4.64 11.73 2.58
CA LEU A 40 -4.52 10.69 3.59
C LEU A 40 -5.86 10.58 4.33
N ILE A 41 -6.35 9.35 4.43
CA ILE A 41 -7.60 9.04 5.12
C ILE A 41 -7.22 8.09 6.26
N ALA A 42 -7.29 8.57 7.49
CA ALA A 42 -7.11 7.75 8.69
C ALA A 42 -8.42 7.82 9.50
N PRO A 43 -9.37 6.90 9.29
CA PRO A 43 -10.70 6.97 9.90
C PRO A 43 -10.68 6.61 11.40
N ASP A 44 -9.54 6.14 11.93
CA ASP A 44 -9.39 5.71 13.31
C ASP A 44 -9.32 6.89 14.28
N LEU A 45 -10.40 7.12 15.05
CA LEU A 45 -10.52 8.22 16.00
C LEU A 45 -9.41 8.26 17.07
N HIS A 46 -8.90 7.11 17.47
CA HIS A 46 -7.93 6.98 18.58
C HIS A 46 -6.47 6.89 18.12
N THR A 47 -6.21 7.01 16.82
CA THR A 47 -4.85 6.93 16.27
C THR A 47 -4.58 8.11 15.36
N GLU A 48 -3.34 8.59 15.35
CA GLU A 48 -2.93 9.73 14.53
C GLU A 48 -2.01 9.30 13.38
N TYR A 49 -2.21 8.12 12.79
CA TYR A 49 -1.29 7.63 11.76
C TYR A 49 -1.24 8.52 10.50
N GLY A 50 -2.38 9.09 10.09
CA GLY A 50 -2.42 10.05 8.97
C GLY A 50 -1.64 11.33 9.27
N GLU A 51 -1.74 11.84 10.49
CA GLU A 51 -0.98 13.02 10.93
C GLU A 51 0.51 12.71 11.09
N LEU A 52 0.85 11.48 11.50
CA LEU A 52 2.24 11.01 11.57
C LEU A 52 2.89 11.04 10.19
N VAL A 53 2.20 10.57 9.13
CA VAL A 53 2.69 10.65 7.75
C VAL A 53 2.91 12.10 7.31
N GLN A 54 2.04 13.03 7.71
CA GLN A 54 2.23 14.45 7.43
C GLN A 54 3.43 15.06 8.15
N ARG A 55 3.69 14.65 9.39
CA ARG A 55 4.88 15.06 10.14
C ARG A 55 6.16 14.59 9.42
N TYR A 56 6.17 13.39 8.84
CA TYR A 56 7.27 12.95 7.96
C TYR A 56 7.42 13.84 6.72
N PHE A 57 6.30 14.19 6.07
CA PHE A 57 6.29 15.03 4.88
C PHE A 57 6.88 16.43 5.13
N VAL A 58 6.55 17.03 6.28
CA VAL A 58 7.06 18.33 6.73
C VAL A 58 8.53 18.23 7.18
N ALA A 59 8.88 17.22 7.98
CA ALA A 59 10.25 17.00 8.43
C ALA A 59 11.20 16.82 7.24
N GLN A 60 10.80 16.05 6.21
CA GLN A 60 11.55 15.89 4.97
C GLN A 60 11.75 17.21 4.23
N GLY A 61 10.71 18.05 4.14
CA GLY A 61 10.82 19.38 3.53
C GLY A 61 11.85 20.27 4.22
N LEU A 62 11.77 20.38 5.55
CA LEU A 62 12.68 21.20 6.36
C LEU A 62 14.11 20.67 6.32
N ALA A 63 14.26 19.35 6.42
CA ALA A 63 15.56 18.68 6.34
C ALA A 63 16.22 18.96 4.98
N SER A 64 15.48 18.83 3.88
CA SER A 64 15.96 19.13 2.52
C SER A 64 16.02 20.62 2.19
N GLN A 65 15.79 21.51 3.17
CA GLN A 65 15.83 22.98 2.99
C GLN A 65 14.85 23.49 1.92
N GLN A 66 13.73 22.78 1.73
CA GLN A 66 12.64 23.14 0.81
C GLN A 66 11.64 24.06 1.51
N HIS A 67 10.84 24.79 0.72
CA HIS A 67 9.78 25.60 1.30
C HIS A 67 8.62 24.70 1.75
N VAL A 68 8.08 24.98 2.93
CA VAL A 68 6.95 24.27 3.53
C VAL A 68 5.90 25.30 3.96
N CYS A 69 4.65 25.03 3.61
CA CYS A 69 3.48 25.77 4.05
C CYS A 69 2.59 24.85 4.87
N ILE A 70 2.30 25.20 6.12
CA ILE A 70 1.44 24.42 7.01
C ILE A 70 0.15 25.20 7.25
N VAL A 71 -0.99 24.56 7.00
CA VAL A 71 -2.31 25.10 7.34
C VAL A 71 -2.75 24.53 8.68
N GLY A 72 -2.45 25.23 9.78
CA GLY A 72 -2.58 24.68 11.11
C GLY A 72 -2.06 25.62 12.19
N PRO A 73 -2.12 25.19 13.47
CA PRO A 73 -1.53 25.95 14.56
C PRO A 73 -0.01 25.98 14.43
N ALA A 74 0.61 27.10 14.82
CA ALA A 74 2.05 27.32 14.69
C ALA A 74 2.89 26.25 15.41
N ASP A 75 2.43 25.82 16.59
CA ASP A 75 3.15 24.87 17.42
C ASP A 75 3.14 23.43 16.88
N TRP A 76 2.27 23.14 15.90
CA TRP A 76 2.13 21.81 15.31
C TRP A 76 3.46 21.26 14.75
N VAL A 77 4.28 22.14 14.18
CA VAL A 77 5.57 21.78 13.58
C VAL A 77 6.54 21.17 14.61
N HIS A 78 6.47 21.57 15.88
CA HIS A 78 7.33 21.05 16.94
C HIS A 78 7.05 19.57 17.28
N GLY A 79 5.88 19.05 16.87
CA GLY A 79 5.55 17.63 16.95
C GLY A 79 6.27 16.76 15.91
N CYS A 80 6.95 17.34 14.92
CA CYS A 80 7.61 16.57 13.87
C CYS A 80 8.81 15.77 14.41
N MET A 81 9.02 14.58 13.86
CA MET A 81 10.22 13.78 14.09
C MET A 81 11.45 14.40 13.43
N TRP A 82 12.64 14.03 13.89
CA TRP A 82 13.89 14.55 13.32
C TRP A 82 14.96 13.48 13.12
N LEU A 83 16.09 13.90 12.57
CA LEU A 83 17.25 13.06 12.31
C LEU A 83 17.90 12.66 13.64
N SER A 84 18.18 11.36 13.80
CA SER A 84 19.01 10.89 14.91
C SER A 84 20.48 11.08 14.56
N ALA A 85 21.30 11.46 15.55
CA ALA A 85 22.76 11.55 15.38
C ALA A 85 23.38 10.18 15.06
N ASP A 86 22.75 9.09 15.48
CA ASP A 86 23.23 7.71 15.32
C ASP A 86 22.80 7.06 13.99
N ALA A 87 22.03 7.76 13.14
CA ALA A 87 21.44 7.19 11.93
C ALA A 87 22.48 6.77 10.86
N ALA A 88 23.76 7.11 11.04
CA ALA A 88 24.85 6.63 10.19
C ALA A 88 25.24 5.16 10.47
N MET A 89 24.70 4.52 11.52
CA MET A 89 25.13 3.18 11.98
C MET A 89 24.02 2.10 11.99
N ASP A 90 22.76 2.46 11.72
CA ASP A 90 21.59 1.55 11.91
C ASP A 90 21.09 0.91 10.60
N SER A 91 22.01 0.54 9.70
CA SER A 91 21.69 -0.22 8.48
C SER A 91 21.56 -1.73 8.70
N ASP A 92 21.61 -2.21 9.94
CA ASP A 92 21.53 -3.64 10.26
C ASP A 92 20.30 -3.94 11.11
N VAL A 93 19.12 -3.83 10.50
CA VAL A 93 17.97 -4.61 10.98
C VAL A 93 18.24 -6.06 10.60
N GLN A 94 19.07 -6.74 11.40
CA GLN A 94 19.10 -8.19 11.43
C GLN A 94 17.68 -8.67 11.80
N PRO A 95 17.09 -9.61 11.04
CA PRO A 95 15.87 -10.27 11.51
C PRO A 95 16.18 -10.97 12.85
N PRO A 96 15.18 -11.06 13.77
CA PRO A 96 15.37 -11.76 15.04
C PRO A 96 15.88 -13.17 14.76
N SER A 97 16.89 -13.59 15.52
CA SER A 97 17.44 -14.94 15.44
C SER A 97 16.43 -15.95 16.01
N GLU A 98 15.42 -16.29 15.22
CA GLU A 98 14.62 -17.48 15.50
C GLU A 98 15.51 -18.70 15.29
N GLU A 99 15.56 -19.59 16.29
CA GLU A 99 16.26 -20.87 16.22
C GLU A 99 15.82 -21.63 14.98
N LYS A 100 16.71 -21.63 13.97
CA LYS A 100 16.43 -22.12 12.62
C LYS A 100 16.34 -23.65 12.65
N VAL A 101 15.13 -24.20 12.81
CA VAL A 101 14.89 -25.64 12.65
C VAL A 101 15.21 -26.02 11.20
N LYS A 102 16.27 -26.81 11.02
CA LYS A 102 16.77 -27.26 9.70
C LYS A 102 15.90 -28.38 9.16
N ILE A 103 14.86 -28.05 8.40
CA ILE A 103 13.94 -29.06 7.84
C ILE A 103 14.32 -29.48 6.40
N ALA A 104 14.84 -28.59 5.54
CA ALA A 104 15.31 -29.00 4.21
C ALA A 104 16.29 -27.99 3.58
N TRP A 105 17.45 -28.49 3.15
CA TRP A 105 18.53 -27.79 2.43
C TRP A 105 18.05 -27.00 1.19
N ARG A 106 16.90 -27.39 0.62
CA ARG A 106 16.33 -26.77 -0.59
C ARG A 106 15.78 -25.35 -0.37
N TYR A 107 15.37 -24.99 0.85
CA TYR A 107 14.83 -23.65 1.16
C TYR A 107 15.94 -22.64 1.51
N GLU A 108 17.15 -23.11 1.77
CA GLU A 108 18.30 -22.26 2.12
C GLU A 108 18.84 -21.47 0.92
N GLN A 109 18.58 -21.96 -0.30
CA GLN A 109 18.96 -21.29 -1.55
C GLN A 109 17.86 -20.39 -2.12
N MET A 110 16.71 -20.26 -1.46
CA MET A 110 15.66 -19.33 -1.91
C MET A 110 15.89 -17.95 -1.32
N LYS A 111 15.91 -16.94 -2.21
CA LYS A 111 15.98 -15.53 -1.81
C LYS A 111 14.77 -15.23 -0.91
N GLN A 112 15.01 -14.78 0.31
CA GLN A 112 13.93 -14.31 1.19
C GLN A 112 13.14 -13.23 0.46
N PHE A 113 11.80 -13.36 0.45
CA PHE A 113 10.93 -12.36 -0.12
C PHE A 113 11.11 -11.05 0.64
N GLN A 114 11.57 -10.00 -0.06
CA GLN A 114 11.71 -8.68 0.53
C GLN A 114 10.31 -8.07 0.65
N THR A 115 9.79 -8.03 1.86
CA THR A 115 8.47 -7.48 2.18
C THR A 115 8.47 -5.96 2.29
N THR A 116 9.67 -5.37 2.33
CA THR A 116 9.94 -3.96 2.56
C THR A 116 10.91 -3.42 1.50
N VAL A 117 10.88 -2.10 1.31
CA VAL A 117 11.80 -1.41 0.41
C VAL A 117 13.12 -1.22 1.14
N ALA A 118 14.21 -1.78 0.61
CA ALA A 118 15.54 -1.46 1.09
C ALA A 118 15.86 0.01 0.77
N THR A 119 16.37 0.76 1.76
CA THR A 119 16.91 2.11 1.55
C THR A 119 18.13 1.99 0.64
N SER A 120 17.90 1.95 -0.66
CA SER A 120 18.95 1.71 -1.64
C SER A 120 19.76 2.99 -1.80
N ALA A 121 21.05 2.94 -1.47
CA ALA A 121 22.01 4.04 -1.62
C ALA A 121 22.23 4.51 -3.07
N THR A 122 21.52 3.92 -4.04
CA THR A 122 21.65 4.15 -5.48
C THR A 122 20.71 5.21 -6.05
N THR A 123 19.70 5.67 -5.30
CA THR A 123 19.03 6.95 -5.58
C THR A 123 19.61 7.96 -4.61
N SER A 124 20.26 9.03 -5.11
CA SER A 124 21.04 10.03 -4.37
C SER A 124 20.70 10.05 -2.88
N ALA A 125 21.67 9.70 -2.02
CA ALA A 125 21.51 9.57 -0.56
C ALA A 125 20.85 10.78 0.14
N ASP A 126 20.67 11.90 -0.55
CA ASP A 126 19.97 13.11 -0.12
C ASP A 126 18.46 13.16 -0.41
N ALA A 127 17.89 12.24 -1.20
CA ALA A 127 16.51 12.36 -1.68
C ALA A 127 15.45 12.08 -0.60
N CYS A 128 15.66 11.07 0.25
CA CYS A 128 14.82 10.73 1.40
C CYS A 128 15.70 10.53 2.63
N ARG A 129 15.50 11.34 3.67
CA ARG A 129 16.27 11.18 4.92
C ARG A 129 15.62 10.15 5.83
N THR A 130 16.43 9.61 6.74
CA THR A 130 15.97 8.69 7.77
C THR A 130 15.64 9.48 9.04
N PHE A 131 14.37 9.49 9.44
CA PHE A 131 13.91 10.12 10.67
C PHE A 131 13.68 9.09 11.78
N ASP A 132 13.92 9.51 13.02
CA ASP A 132 13.66 8.72 14.22
C ASP A 132 12.47 9.32 14.98
N LEU A 133 11.43 8.51 15.18
CA LEU A 133 10.21 8.89 15.92
C LEU A 133 10.48 9.28 17.37
N SER A 134 11.59 8.85 17.96
CA SER A 134 11.99 9.20 19.33
C SER A 134 12.65 10.58 19.46
N VAL A 135 13.02 11.21 18.33
CA VAL A 135 13.71 12.51 18.30
C VAL A 135 12.77 13.56 17.71
N ARG A 136 12.64 14.70 18.38
CA ARG A 136 11.84 15.84 17.92
C ARG A 136 12.67 16.87 17.16
N ILE A 137 12.02 17.62 16.28
CA ILE A 137 12.66 18.72 15.56
C ILE A 137 13.19 19.79 16.54
N PRO A 138 14.48 20.17 16.46
CA PRO A 138 15.02 21.22 17.32
C PRO A 138 14.35 22.57 17.03
N SER A 139 14.00 23.32 18.08
CA SER A 139 13.37 24.64 17.93
C SER A 139 14.21 25.63 17.14
N ALA A 140 15.54 25.51 17.17
CA ALA A 140 16.44 26.32 16.35
C ALA A 140 16.26 26.10 14.85
N VAL A 141 15.94 24.88 14.41
CA VAL A 141 15.67 24.56 13.00
C VAL A 141 14.36 25.21 12.55
N VAL A 142 13.33 25.16 13.41
CA VAL A 142 12.03 25.80 13.14
C VAL A 142 12.20 27.32 13.07
N ALA A 143 12.87 27.92 14.05
CA ALA A 143 13.13 29.35 14.10
C ALA A 143 13.93 29.83 12.89
N GLY A 144 14.98 29.10 12.50
CA GLY A 144 15.75 29.40 11.29
C GLY A 144 14.90 29.28 10.01
N ALA A 145 14.07 28.25 9.89
CA ALA A 145 13.19 28.11 8.74
C ALA A 145 12.14 29.23 8.63
N LEU A 146 11.63 29.74 9.76
CA LEU A 146 10.75 30.91 9.79
C LEU A 146 11.50 32.20 9.40
N ALA A 147 12.70 32.41 9.95
CA ALA A 147 13.53 33.57 9.64
C ALA A 147 13.91 33.63 8.15
N ASP A 148 14.22 32.47 7.57
CA ASP A 148 14.56 32.32 6.15
C ASP A 148 13.33 32.33 5.21
N SER A 149 12.11 32.52 5.74
CA SER A 149 10.85 32.41 4.98
C SER A 149 10.67 31.08 4.23
N ARG A 150 11.31 30.01 4.72
CA ARG A 150 11.13 28.64 4.21
C ARG A 150 9.93 27.96 4.84
N LEU A 151 9.61 28.27 6.08
CA LEU A 151 8.39 27.82 6.74
C LEU A 151 7.36 28.96 6.71
N SER A 152 6.21 28.70 6.12
CA SER A 152 5.04 29.59 6.16
C SER A 152 3.91 28.91 6.92
N LEU A 153 3.26 29.66 7.79
CA LEU A 153 2.17 29.17 8.63
C LEU A 153 0.90 29.92 8.24
N VAL A 154 -0.13 29.17 7.85
CA VAL A 154 -1.45 29.69 7.50
C VAL A 154 -2.42 29.22 8.59
N PRO A 155 -3.12 30.14 9.28
CA PRO A 155 -4.08 29.75 10.29
C PRO A 155 -5.25 28.99 9.66
N VAL A 156 -5.86 28.09 10.44
CA VAL A 156 -7.10 27.43 10.05
C VAL A 156 -8.23 28.47 10.02
N ASP A 157 -8.95 28.51 8.91
CA ASP A 157 -10.13 29.35 8.68
C ASP A 157 -11.04 28.57 7.69
N THR A 158 -12.08 29.22 7.18
CA THR A 158 -12.93 28.67 6.12
C THR A 158 -12.11 28.17 4.92
N PRO A 159 -12.51 27.05 4.28
CA PRO A 159 -11.79 26.46 3.15
C PRO A 159 -11.46 27.47 2.03
N GLU A 160 -12.37 28.40 1.77
CA GLU A 160 -12.20 29.47 0.77
C GLU A 160 -11.08 30.44 1.13
N ARG A 161 -11.02 30.91 2.38
CA ARG A 161 -9.94 31.81 2.83
C ARG A 161 -8.60 31.11 2.84
N VAL A 162 -8.56 29.84 3.23
CA VAL A 162 -7.33 29.03 3.15
C VAL A 162 -6.84 28.94 1.70
N LEU A 163 -7.73 28.68 0.73
CA LEU A 163 -7.35 28.64 -0.69
C LEU A 163 -6.82 29.98 -1.20
N VAL A 164 -7.37 31.11 -0.75
CA VAL A 164 -6.85 32.45 -1.08
C VAL A 164 -5.46 32.65 -0.48
N SER A 165 -5.27 32.33 0.80
CA SER A 165 -3.95 32.39 1.46
C SER A 165 -2.91 31.53 0.76
N LEU A 166 -3.25 30.28 0.43
CA LEU A 166 -2.37 29.38 -0.33
C LEU A 166 -2.03 29.94 -1.72
N THR A 167 -3.00 30.57 -2.40
CA THR A 167 -2.74 31.21 -3.71
C THR A 167 -1.71 32.33 -3.58
N ASN A 168 -1.80 33.16 -2.54
CA ASN A 168 -0.84 34.23 -2.29
C ASN A 168 0.55 33.68 -1.95
N THR A 169 0.63 32.65 -1.10
CA THR A 169 1.90 31.98 -0.77
C THR A 169 2.54 31.32 -1.99
N LEU A 170 1.73 30.71 -2.87
CA LEU A 170 2.22 30.10 -4.11
C LEU A 170 2.68 31.13 -5.14
N ALA A 171 2.11 32.34 -5.13
CA ALA A 171 2.54 33.42 -6.00
C ALA A 171 3.87 34.05 -5.55
N SER A 172 4.18 34.01 -4.24
CA SER A 172 5.40 34.58 -3.69
C SER A 172 6.63 33.66 -3.81
N HIS A 173 6.46 32.41 -4.24
CA HIS A 173 7.52 31.41 -4.34
C HIS A 173 7.68 30.90 -5.77
N THR A 174 8.92 30.63 -6.16
CA THR A 174 9.26 30.01 -7.46
C THR A 174 9.97 28.67 -7.30
N ALA A 175 10.48 28.38 -6.09
CA ALA A 175 11.12 27.13 -5.71
C ALA A 175 10.08 26.07 -5.29
N PRO A 176 10.48 24.80 -5.15
CA PRO A 176 9.58 23.73 -4.71
C PRO A 176 8.92 24.03 -3.36
N LEU A 177 7.58 24.01 -3.32
CA LEU A 177 6.78 24.26 -2.13
C LEU A 177 5.95 23.04 -1.74
N ARG A 178 6.02 22.65 -0.46
CA ARG A 178 5.21 21.59 0.14
C ARG A 178 4.08 22.19 0.95
N ILE A 179 2.84 21.93 0.57
CA ILE A 179 1.66 22.33 1.35
C ILE A 179 1.24 21.16 2.23
N CYS A 180 1.13 21.37 3.52
CA CYS A 180 0.66 20.39 4.50
C CYS A 180 -0.61 20.90 5.16
N ILE A 181 -1.69 20.13 5.07
CA ILE A 181 -2.99 20.48 5.65
C ILE A 181 -3.37 19.38 6.65
N PRO A 182 -2.93 19.49 7.91
CA PRO A 182 -3.30 18.55 8.95
C PRO A 182 -4.76 18.66 9.36
N ALA A 183 -5.31 17.50 9.74
CA ALA A 183 -6.64 17.35 10.32
C ALA A 183 -7.73 18.18 9.61
N PHE A 184 -7.78 18.12 8.27
CA PHE A 184 -8.77 18.82 7.47
C PHE A 184 -10.17 18.28 7.77
N GLY A 185 -11.08 19.17 8.16
CA GLY A 185 -12.42 18.81 8.62
C GLY A 185 -12.54 18.42 10.09
N SER A 186 -11.49 18.64 10.90
CA SER A 186 -11.61 18.66 12.36
C SER A 186 -12.48 19.85 12.82
N PRO A 187 -12.91 19.91 14.09
CA PRO A 187 -13.82 20.96 14.57
C PRO A 187 -13.27 22.38 14.41
N TYR A 188 -11.94 22.53 14.27
CA TYR A 188 -11.28 23.81 13.97
C TYR A 188 -11.66 24.40 12.60
N TRP A 189 -12.14 23.57 11.67
CA TRP A 189 -12.62 23.99 10.36
C TRP A 189 -14.11 24.38 10.35
N GLY A 190 -14.79 24.26 11.50
CA GLY A 190 -16.22 24.44 11.62
C GLY A 190 -17.02 23.22 11.14
N ASP A 191 -18.31 23.42 10.91
CA ASP A 191 -19.23 22.38 10.43
C ASP A 191 -19.08 22.20 8.90
N LEU A 192 -18.07 21.42 8.50
CA LEU A 192 -17.84 21.10 7.09
C LEU A 192 -18.70 19.91 6.67
N LYS A 193 -19.43 20.07 5.56
CA LYS A 193 -20.14 18.96 4.92
C LYS A 193 -19.19 18.19 4.01
N PRO A 194 -19.47 16.89 3.72
CA PRO A 194 -18.69 16.12 2.75
C PRO A 194 -18.54 16.79 1.37
N GLN A 195 -19.52 17.60 0.97
CA GLN A 195 -19.48 18.36 -0.29
C GLN A 195 -18.41 19.46 -0.26
N ASP A 196 -18.31 20.21 0.85
CA ASP A 196 -17.34 21.30 1.03
C ASP A 196 -15.91 20.78 0.95
N VAL A 197 -15.68 19.58 1.50
CA VAL A 197 -14.41 18.85 1.44
C VAL A 197 -14.04 18.53 0.00
N LEU A 198 -14.98 17.96 -0.78
CA LEU A 198 -14.75 17.64 -2.18
C LEU A 198 -14.49 18.89 -3.01
N TYR A 199 -15.22 19.99 -2.77
CA TYR A 199 -14.99 21.28 -3.43
C TYR A 199 -13.60 21.83 -3.10
N PHE A 200 -13.20 21.81 -1.84
CA PHE A 200 -11.88 22.25 -1.42
C PHE A 200 -10.77 21.46 -2.11
N LEU A 201 -10.83 20.12 -2.07
CA LEU A 201 -9.84 19.25 -2.70
C LEU A 201 -9.78 19.45 -4.22
N HIS A 202 -10.94 19.63 -4.87
CA HIS A 202 -11.00 19.94 -6.29
C HIS A 202 -10.29 21.25 -6.63
N ARG A 203 -10.56 22.30 -5.84
CA ARG A 203 -9.93 23.62 -6.03
C ARG A 203 -8.46 23.63 -5.69
N LEU A 204 -8.04 22.89 -4.66
CA LEU A 204 -6.64 22.70 -4.32
C LEU A 204 -5.90 22.01 -5.46
N ARG A 205 -6.47 20.95 -6.05
CA ARG A 205 -5.91 20.30 -7.24
C ARG A 205 -5.76 21.28 -8.40
N ALA A 206 -6.81 22.04 -8.72
CA ALA A 206 -6.74 23.07 -9.76
C ALA A 206 -5.68 24.16 -9.48
N LEU A 207 -5.49 24.52 -8.21
CA LEU A 207 -4.44 25.46 -7.77
C LEU A 207 -3.05 24.87 -8.01
N LEU A 208 -2.78 23.62 -7.61
CA LEU A 208 -1.50 22.95 -7.84
C LEU A 208 -1.18 22.75 -9.32
N ARG A 209 -2.20 22.55 -10.18
CA ARG A 209 -2.00 22.51 -11.64
C ARG A 209 -1.53 23.85 -12.22
N ARG A 210 -1.95 24.98 -11.64
CA ARG A 210 -1.50 26.32 -12.03
C ARG A 210 -0.10 26.65 -11.49
N HIS A 211 0.31 26.03 -10.38
CA HIS A 211 1.62 26.22 -9.75
C HIS A 211 2.41 24.90 -9.73
N PRO A 212 3.04 24.51 -10.86
CA PRO A 212 3.64 23.19 -11.02
C PRO A 212 4.90 22.95 -10.18
N HIS A 213 5.38 23.95 -9.44
CA HIS A 213 6.46 23.83 -8.47
C HIS A 213 5.97 23.38 -7.07
N ALA A 214 4.65 23.29 -6.84
CA ALA A 214 4.11 22.94 -5.53
C ALA A 214 3.44 21.56 -5.51
N CYS A 215 3.42 20.92 -4.35
CA CYS A 215 2.61 19.72 -4.07
C CYS A 215 1.89 19.87 -2.73
N ALA A 216 0.84 19.09 -2.51
CA ALA A 216 0.10 19.12 -1.25
C ALA A 216 -0.09 17.74 -0.64
N SER A 217 -0.05 17.67 0.69
CA SER A 217 -0.44 16.51 1.48
C SER A 217 -1.53 16.93 2.47
N THR A 218 -2.73 16.38 2.32
CA THR A 218 -3.91 16.69 3.15
C THR A 218 -4.32 15.44 3.92
N ASN A 219 -4.45 15.55 5.24
CA ASN A 219 -4.97 14.47 6.07
C ASN A 219 -6.39 14.83 6.50
N LEU A 220 -7.35 13.96 6.24
CA LEU A 220 -8.73 14.16 6.68
C LEU A 220 -8.86 13.79 8.15
N ALA A 221 -9.65 14.57 8.89
CA ALA A 221 -10.04 14.20 10.25
C ALA A 221 -10.90 12.93 10.23
N ALA A 222 -10.70 12.06 11.23
CA ALA A 222 -11.42 10.79 11.36
C ALA A 222 -12.96 10.98 11.39
N GLU A 223 -13.41 12.05 12.04
CA GLU A 223 -14.82 12.45 12.20
C GLU A 223 -15.53 12.68 10.85
N LEU A 224 -14.77 13.08 9.83
CA LEU A 224 -15.28 13.44 8.52
C LEU A 224 -15.33 12.25 7.56
N SER A 225 -14.88 11.06 7.96
CA SER A 225 -14.98 9.85 7.14
C SER A 225 -16.37 9.23 7.30
N PRO A 226 -17.37 9.62 6.49
CA PRO A 226 -18.71 9.10 6.65
C PRO A 226 -18.71 7.66 6.19
N ASP A 227 -19.50 6.82 6.86
CA ASP A 227 -19.70 5.41 6.46
C ASP A 227 -20.56 5.27 5.19
N SER A 228 -20.69 6.36 4.42
CA SER A 228 -21.47 6.40 3.20
C SER A 228 -20.74 5.66 2.08
N ALA A 229 -21.47 4.78 1.38
CA ALA A 229 -20.98 4.05 0.23
C ALA A 229 -20.29 5.00 -0.78
N GLY A 230 -19.02 4.72 -1.06
CA GLY A 230 -18.23 5.43 -2.07
C GLY A 230 -17.56 6.73 -1.62
N TRP A 231 -17.53 7.07 -0.32
CA TRP A 231 -16.78 8.25 0.15
C TRP A 231 -15.30 8.22 -0.25
N HIS A 232 -14.59 7.15 0.08
CA HIS A 232 -13.16 7.00 -0.28
C HIS A 232 -12.93 6.98 -1.79
N GLN A 233 -13.89 6.43 -2.56
CA GLN A 233 -13.83 6.43 -4.02
C GLN A 233 -13.94 7.85 -4.60
N LYS A 234 -14.86 8.67 -4.08
CA LYS A 234 -15.00 10.09 -4.48
C LYS A 234 -13.73 10.88 -4.17
N LEU A 235 -13.12 10.64 -3.01
CA LEU A 235 -11.84 11.24 -2.64
C LEU A 235 -10.70 10.82 -3.60
N GLY A 236 -10.71 9.55 -4.03
CA GLY A 236 -9.81 9.04 -5.05
C GLY A 236 -9.98 9.73 -6.40
N TRP A 237 -11.22 9.95 -6.86
CA TRP A 237 -11.47 10.62 -8.14
C TRP A 237 -11.09 12.10 -8.15
N ILE A 238 -11.30 12.80 -7.04
CA ILE A 238 -11.08 14.24 -6.98
C ILE A 238 -9.60 14.60 -6.81
N SER A 239 -8.83 13.74 -6.16
CA SER A 239 -7.43 13.94 -5.81
C SER A 239 -6.49 13.30 -6.84
N ASP A 240 -5.22 13.71 -6.87
CA ASP A 240 -4.23 13.01 -7.71
C ASP A 240 -3.74 11.70 -7.06
N GLY A 241 -3.61 11.67 -5.74
CA GLY A 241 -3.38 10.46 -4.95
C GLY A 241 -4.27 10.44 -3.71
N ALA A 242 -4.75 9.26 -3.33
CA ALA A 242 -5.55 9.07 -2.13
C ALA A 242 -5.28 7.69 -1.52
N ILE A 243 -4.91 7.66 -0.24
CA ILE A 243 -4.56 6.43 0.49
C ILE A 243 -5.32 6.42 1.81
N THR A 244 -5.93 5.29 2.13
CA THR A 244 -6.56 5.02 3.43
C THR A 244 -5.63 4.17 4.29
N MET A 245 -5.45 4.56 5.54
CA MET A 245 -4.76 3.79 6.57
C MET A 245 -5.76 3.42 7.65
N THR A 246 -6.07 2.14 7.79
CA THR A 246 -7.02 1.62 8.80
C THR A 246 -6.27 0.81 9.84
N ALA A 247 -6.25 1.27 11.09
CA ALA A 247 -5.61 0.60 12.20
C ALA A 247 -6.42 -0.62 12.68
N PHE A 248 -5.74 -1.61 13.24
CA PHE A 248 -6.37 -2.77 13.86
C PHE A 248 -6.87 -2.52 15.28
N THR A 249 -6.67 -1.32 15.81
CA THR A 249 -7.08 -0.97 17.18
C THR A 249 -8.59 -1.08 17.40
N SER A 250 -9.38 -0.97 16.34
CA SER A 250 -10.84 -1.11 16.35
C SER A 250 -11.33 -2.52 16.05
N ASP A 251 -10.47 -3.43 15.57
CA ASP A 251 -10.81 -4.81 15.19
C ASP A 251 -9.82 -5.82 15.82
N PRO A 252 -10.19 -6.42 16.97
CA PRO A 252 -9.37 -7.42 17.65
C PRO A 252 -9.10 -8.67 16.81
N ALA A 253 -9.98 -9.04 15.88
CA ALA A 253 -9.80 -10.22 15.05
C ALA A 253 -8.68 -10.00 14.03
N LEU A 254 -8.63 -8.82 13.41
CA LEU A 254 -7.53 -8.43 12.52
C LEU A 254 -6.21 -8.28 13.28
N ALA A 255 -6.24 -7.70 14.48
CA ALA A 255 -5.05 -7.61 15.34
C ALA A 255 -4.48 -9.01 15.69
N ALA A 256 -5.35 -9.99 15.96
CA ALA A 256 -4.95 -11.37 16.23
C ALA A 256 -4.45 -12.10 14.98
N ALA A 257 -5.07 -11.87 13.81
CA ALA A 257 -4.67 -12.48 12.55
C ALA A 257 -3.32 -11.96 12.04
N PHE A 258 -3.00 -10.69 12.30
CA PHE A 258 -1.81 -10.01 11.80
C PHE A 258 -1.03 -9.29 12.93
N PRO A 259 -0.45 -10.02 13.89
CA PRO A 259 0.16 -9.43 15.09
C PRO A 259 1.41 -8.58 14.81
N ALA A 260 2.05 -8.75 13.65
CA ALA A 260 3.21 -7.96 13.23
C ALA A 260 2.84 -6.57 12.67
N LEU A 261 1.57 -6.36 12.32
CA LEU A 261 1.06 -5.16 11.67
C LEU A 261 0.18 -4.35 12.61
N HIS A 262 0.18 -3.04 12.42
CA HIS A 262 -0.67 -2.12 13.17
C HIS A 262 -1.95 -1.75 12.40
N GLY A 263 -1.98 -2.03 11.10
CA GLY A 263 -3.14 -1.81 10.26
C GLY A 263 -2.89 -2.09 8.78
N LEU A 264 -3.91 -1.81 7.97
CA LEU A 264 -3.92 -1.98 6.52
C LEU A 264 -3.78 -0.63 5.80
N VAL A 265 -3.27 -0.71 4.58
CA VAL A 265 -3.18 0.42 3.66
C VAL A 265 -3.97 0.09 2.41
N HIS A 266 -4.97 0.91 2.12
CA HIS A 266 -5.76 0.80 0.90
C HIS A 266 -5.46 1.98 -0.02
N ILE A 267 -5.18 1.69 -1.29
CA ILE A 267 -4.88 2.70 -2.30
C ILE A 267 -6.17 3.00 -3.07
N ASN A 268 -6.67 4.24 -2.98
CA ASN A 268 -7.86 4.67 -3.72
C ASN A 268 -7.51 5.33 -5.06
N ALA A 269 -6.38 6.05 -5.11
CA ALA A 269 -5.86 6.70 -6.31
C ALA A 269 -4.35 6.93 -6.19
N LEU A 270 -3.64 6.98 -7.31
CA LEU A 270 -2.21 7.24 -7.37
C LEU A 270 -1.85 8.32 -8.39
N PRO A 271 -0.85 9.17 -8.09
CA PRO A 271 -0.49 10.27 -8.97
C PRO A 271 -0.01 9.79 -10.35
N ALA A 272 -0.65 10.29 -11.39
CA ALA A 272 -0.23 10.14 -12.79
C ALA A 272 -0.05 11.52 -13.45
N PRO A 273 0.90 12.36 -12.98
CA PRO A 273 1.13 13.67 -13.57
C PRO A 273 1.53 13.50 -15.04
N ARG A 274 0.73 14.06 -15.96
CA ARG A 274 1.01 14.05 -17.41
C ARG A 274 1.08 12.64 -18.02
N GLY A 275 0.47 11.65 -17.37
CA GLY A 275 0.39 10.26 -17.83
C GLY A 275 -1.02 9.70 -17.68
N LEU A 276 -1.31 8.61 -18.40
CA LEU A 276 -2.56 7.86 -18.27
C LEU A 276 -2.49 6.83 -17.13
N VAL A 277 -1.28 6.41 -16.77
CA VAL A 277 -1.02 5.34 -15.81
C VAL A 277 -0.01 5.85 -14.78
N PRO A 278 -0.22 5.58 -13.47
CA PRO A 278 0.73 5.93 -12.42
C PRO A 278 2.12 5.30 -12.65
N ALA A 279 3.17 6.04 -12.31
CA ALA A 279 4.55 5.52 -12.42
C ALA A 279 4.77 4.30 -11.51
N SER A 280 4.11 4.28 -10.35
CA SER A 280 4.13 3.19 -9.38
C SER A 280 3.77 1.82 -9.96
N ASP A 281 2.94 1.74 -11.00
CA ASP A 281 2.54 0.46 -11.61
C ASP A 281 3.75 -0.29 -12.20
N ARG A 282 4.80 0.45 -12.57
CA ARG A 282 6.02 -0.10 -13.18
C ARG A 282 7.23 -0.11 -12.25
N PHE A 283 7.24 0.75 -11.23
CA PHE A 283 8.43 0.98 -10.41
C PHE A 283 8.25 0.62 -8.93
N SER A 284 7.01 0.47 -8.44
CA SER A 284 6.79 0.11 -7.04
C SER A 284 7.08 -1.36 -6.80
N THR A 285 8.04 -1.64 -5.93
CA THR A 285 8.33 -2.99 -5.47
C THR A 285 7.21 -3.51 -4.60
N LEU A 286 6.67 -2.66 -3.69
CA LEU A 286 5.59 -3.04 -2.78
C LEU A 286 4.30 -3.39 -3.51
N ARG A 287 4.02 -2.76 -4.66
CA ARG A 287 2.85 -3.09 -5.48
C ARG A 287 3.06 -4.24 -6.48
N GLY A 288 4.23 -4.87 -6.48
CA GLY A 288 4.47 -6.09 -7.26
C GLY A 288 4.98 -5.85 -8.68
N ALA A 289 5.51 -4.67 -9.01
CA ALA A 289 6.01 -4.37 -10.36
C ALA A 289 7.12 -5.33 -10.82
N ALA A 290 7.86 -5.95 -9.89
CA ALA A 290 8.91 -6.92 -10.18
C ALA A 290 8.42 -8.37 -10.41
N MET A 291 7.17 -8.70 -10.08
CA MET A 291 6.70 -10.09 -9.96
C MET A 291 5.56 -10.49 -10.91
N GLY A 292 5.19 -9.62 -11.86
CA GLY A 292 4.31 -9.99 -12.97
C GLY A 292 2.90 -10.40 -12.55
N GLY A 293 2.08 -9.41 -12.17
CA GLY A 293 0.61 -9.49 -12.30
C GLY A 293 -0.16 -9.81 -11.02
N GLY A 294 -0.25 -8.83 -10.12
CA GLY A 294 -1.21 -8.79 -9.02
C GLY A 294 -0.95 -7.56 -8.15
N GLU A 295 -2.00 -6.83 -7.74
CA GLU A 295 -1.84 -5.78 -6.75
C GLU A 295 -1.64 -6.43 -5.38
N ASN A 296 -0.48 -6.17 -4.77
CA ASN A 296 -0.20 -6.63 -3.43
C ASN A 296 -1.08 -5.89 -2.42
N ASN A 297 -1.67 -6.63 -1.48
CA ASN A 297 -2.26 -6.04 -0.29
C ASN A 297 -1.14 -5.41 0.55
N LEU A 298 -1.41 -4.27 1.17
CA LEU A 298 -0.43 -3.51 1.92
C LEU A 298 -0.85 -3.38 3.39
N GLY A 299 0.14 -3.48 4.27
CA GLY A 299 0.00 -3.22 5.70
C GLY A 299 0.97 -2.12 6.13
N PHE A 300 0.74 -1.59 7.33
CA PHE A 300 1.69 -0.72 7.99
C PHE A 300 2.03 -1.20 9.38
N LYS A 301 3.25 -0.91 9.81
CA LYS A 301 3.65 -1.07 11.21
C LYS A 301 4.39 0.17 11.69
N CYS A 302 4.14 0.51 12.95
CA CYS A 302 4.80 1.60 13.64
C CYS A 302 5.69 1.01 14.74
N THR A 303 6.99 0.97 14.50
CA THR A 303 7.96 0.60 15.53
C THR A 303 8.24 1.80 16.45
N ARG A 304 9.02 1.60 17.52
CA ARG A 304 9.45 2.69 18.40
C ARG A 304 10.14 3.84 17.67
N LYS A 305 10.86 3.55 16.58
CA LYS A 305 11.69 4.53 15.86
C LYS A 305 11.17 4.89 14.48
N ARG A 306 10.33 4.07 13.85
CA ARG A 306 9.96 4.23 12.43
C ARG A 306 8.55 3.73 12.13
N LEU A 307 7.84 4.47 11.28
CA LEU A 307 6.67 4.01 10.54
C LEU A 307 7.12 3.41 9.20
N MET A 308 6.53 2.29 8.79
CA MET A 308 6.84 1.66 7.49
C MET A 308 5.63 0.94 6.90
N PHE A 309 5.53 1.01 5.57
CA PHE A 309 4.60 0.23 4.76
C PHE A 309 5.29 -1.02 4.21
N GLU A 310 4.56 -2.13 4.20
CA GLU A 310 5.05 -3.42 3.73
C GLU A 310 3.94 -4.21 3.03
N THR A 311 4.33 -5.17 2.19
CA THR A 311 3.37 -6.11 1.60
C THR A 311 2.75 -6.97 2.69
N LEU A 312 1.43 -7.02 2.74
CA LEU A 312 0.67 -7.91 3.61
C LEU A 312 0.85 -9.33 3.12
N HIS A 313 1.46 -10.17 3.96
CA HIS A 313 1.53 -11.60 3.75
C HIS A 313 0.49 -12.26 4.64
N LEU A 314 -0.34 -13.13 4.05
CA LEU A 314 -1.14 -14.03 4.87
C LEU A 314 -0.15 -14.95 5.58
N ASN A 315 -0.19 -14.98 6.91
CA ASN A 315 0.53 -15.98 7.67
C ASN A 315 0.10 -17.34 7.11
N VAL A 316 1.06 -18.18 6.70
CA VAL A 316 0.81 -19.52 6.13
C VAL A 316 0.33 -20.49 7.23
N GLU A 317 -0.35 -19.96 8.25
CA GLU A 317 -0.82 -20.67 9.43
C GLU A 317 -2.24 -21.19 9.23
N GLY A 318 -2.48 -21.76 8.04
CA GLY A 318 -3.49 -22.77 7.83
C GLY A 318 -2.94 -24.14 8.26
N GLY A 319 -2.98 -24.41 9.57
CA GLY A 319 -3.04 -25.77 10.11
C GLY A 319 -1.74 -26.60 10.13
N VAL A 320 -0.78 -26.27 10.99
CA VAL A 320 0.21 -27.27 11.47
C VAL A 320 -0.32 -28.03 12.70
N ALA A 321 -1.31 -27.48 13.41
CA ALA A 321 -1.94 -28.13 14.57
C ALA A 321 -2.91 -29.27 14.21
N GLU A 322 -3.32 -29.43 12.95
CA GLU A 322 -4.32 -30.43 12.52
C GLU A 322 -3.72 -31.65 11.80
N ARG A 323 -2.41 -31.64 11.47
CA ARG A 323 -1.71 -32.86 11.03
C ARG A 323 -1.17 -33.65 12.22
N ARG A 324 -2.06 -34.18 13.05
CA ARG A 324 -1.76 -35.40 13.81
C ARG A 324 -2.05 -36.62 12.93
N THR A 325 -1.14 -36.94 12.03
CA THR A 325 -1.08 -38.32 11.53
C THR A 325 -0.48 -39.16 12.65
N SER A 326 -1.31 -39.86 13.42
CA SER A 326 -0.83 -40.98 14.23
C SER A 326 -0.15 -41.98 13.29
N ALA A 327 1.13 -42.28 13.53
CA ALA A 327 1.85 -43.27 12.75
C ALA A 327 1.12 -44.62 12.81
N PRO A 328 0.91 -45.32 11.68
CA PRO A 328 0.36 -46.68 11.72
C PRO A 328 1.38 -47.60 12.41
N ALA A 329 0.88 -48.43 13.34
CA ALA A 329 1.70 -49.41 14.04
C ALA A 329 2.36 -50.36 13.03
N THR A 330 3.70 -50.41 13.07
CA THR A 330 4.53 -51.32 12.28
C THR A 330 4.20 -52.76 12.64
N ILE A 331 3.46 -53.47 11.79
CA ILE A 331 3.39 -54.94 11.82
C ILE A 331 4.59 -55.45 11.02
N VAL A 332 5.53 -56.09 11.73
CA VAL A 332 6.66 -56.80 11.15
C VAL A 332 6.16 -58.08 10.46
N GLN A 333 6.43 -58.25 9.18
CA GLN A 333 6.44 -59.56 8.51
C GLN A 333 7.75 -59.75 7.72
N PRO A 334 8.35 -60.96 7.76
CA PRO A 334 9.71 -61.18 7.27
C PRO A 334 9.78 -61.43 5.75
N ALA A 335 11.01 -61.22 5.26
CA ALA A 335 11.43 -61.12 3.87
C ALA A 335 11.29 -62.39 3.02
N THR A 336 11.07 -62.20 1.72
CA THR A 336 11.58 -63.08 0.64
C THR A 336 11.99 -62.24 -0.59
N ALA A 337 13.01 -62.73 -1.30
CA ALA A 337 13.91 -62.03 -2.24
C ALA A 337 13.44 -62.11 -3.74
N PRO A 338 14.15 -61.49 -4.72
CA PRO A 338 13.55 -60.77 -5.88
C PRO A 338 13.72 -61.43 -7.28
N ALA A 339 13.05 -60.88 -8.32
CA ALA A 339 13.52 -60.56 -9.71
C ALA A 339 12.33 -60.22 -10.69
N PRO A 340 12.51 -59.79 -11.96
CA PRO A 340 12.90 -58.42 -12.36
C PRO A 340 12.01 -57.74 -13.46
N ARG A 341 12.15 -56.40 -13.53
CA ARG A 341 11.95 -55.38 -14.59
C ARG A 341 11.20 -55.70 -15.92
N ARG A 342 10.32 -54.77 -16.33
CA ARG A 342 10.22 -54.30 -17.72
C ARG A 342 9.68 -52.85 -17.82
N ALA A 343 10.28 -52.08 -18.71
CA ALA A 343 9.99 -50.68 -19.04
C ALA A 343 8.92 -50.56 -20.14
N SER A 344 8.17 -49.46 -20.15
CA SER A 344 7.48 -49.00 -21.37
C SER A 344 7.15 -47.50 -21.27
N ASP A 345 7.66 -46.76 -22.26
CA ASP A 345 7.48 -45.34 -22.52
C ASP A 345 6.01 -44.96 -22.77
N ALA A 346 5.59 -43.78 -22.28
CA ALA A 346 4.29 -43.20 -22.57
C ALA A 346 4.43 -42.03 -23.56
N VAL A 347 3.90 -42.21 -24.77
CA VAL A 347 3.77 -41.18 -25.82
C VAL A 347 2.42 -40.49 -25.67
N VAL A 348 2.42 -39.16 -25.57
CA VAL A 348 1.22 -38.30 -25.50
C VAL A 348 0.83 -37.87 -26.92
N ARG A 349 -0.41 -38.13 -27.34
CA ARG A 349 -1.02 -37.55 -28.55
C ARG A 349 -2.06 -36.51 -28.13
N ILE A 350 -1.88 -35.29 -28.60
CA ILE A 350 -2.81 -34.16 -28.47
C ILE A 350 -3.72 -34.19 -29.70
N GLN A 351 -5.04 -34.19 -29.49
CA GLN A 351 -6.03 -34.05 -30.55
C GLN A 351 -6.87 -32.81 -30.27
N VAL A 352 -6.76 -31.83 -31.16
CA VAL A 352 -7.53 -30.59 -31.23
C VAL A 352 -8.57 -30.78 -32.31
N GLU A 353 -9.84 -30.46 -32.06
CA GLU A 353 -10.74 -30.06 -33.14
C GLU A 353 -11.94 -29.25 -32.62
N GLY A 354 -12.30 -28.23 -33.41
CA GLY A 354 -13.41 -27.33 -33.16
C GLY A 354 -14.56 -27.52 -34.14
N SER A 355 -15.67 -26.86 -33.81
CA SER A 355 -16.78 -26.35 -34.63
C SER A 355 -17.38 -27.25 -35.74
N THR A 356 -18.67 -27.59 -35.66
CA THR A 356 -19.80 -26.84 -36.26
C THR A 356 -21.13 -27.61 -36.15
N THR A 357 -22.17 -26.83 -35.82
CA THR A 357 -23.61 -26.83 -36.15
C THR A 357 -24.39 -28.04 -36.72
N GLU A 358 -25.63 -28.13 -36.17
CA GLU A 358 -26.94 -28.39 -36.78
C GLU A 358 -27.67 -29.76 -36.65
N ALA A 359 -28.80 -29.68 -35.93
CA ALA A 359 -30.15 -30.21 -36.19
C ALA A 359 -30.40 -31.69 -36.53
N ALA A 360 -31.20 -32.38 -35.70
CA ALA A 360 -32.54 -32.92 -36.02
C ALA A 360 -32.95 -34.05 -35.06
N ALA A 361 -34.25 -34.11 -34.75
CA ALA A 361 -34.91 -35.04 -33.85
C ALA A 361 -35.25 -36.39 -34.51
N ALA A 362 -35.21 -37.50 -33.74
CA ALA A 362 -36.19 -38.60 -33.78
C ALA A 362 -35.85 -39.70 -32.76
N THR A 363 -36.92 -40.28 -32.20
CA THR A 363 -37.01 -41.25 -31.10
C THR A 363 -36.91 -42.71 -31.59
N VAL A 364 -36.54 -43.65 -30.70
CA VAL A 364 -37.15 -45.01 -30.46
C VAL A 364 -36.15 -46.17 -30.22
N VAL A 365 -36.17 -46.64 -28.96
CA VAL A 365 -36.16 -48.03 -28.40
C VAL A 365 -34.89 -48.92 -28.32
N MET A 366 -34.49 -49.08 -27.05
CA MET A 366 -34.02 -50.24 -26.25
C MET A 366 -33.33 -51.46 -26.90
N SER A 367 -32.16 -51.80 -26.33
CA SER A 367 -31.85 -53.17 -25.89
C SER A 367 -30.83 -53.15 -24.73
N ALA A 368 -31.07 -54.02 -23.74
CA ALA A 368 -30.35 -54.09 -22.47
C ALA A 368 -29.11 -55.02 -22.54
N LYS A 369 -28.04 -54.70 -21.80
CA LYS A 369 -27.16 -55.71 -21.19
C LYS A 369 -26.30 -55.16 -20.04
N GLN A 370 -26.00 -56.08 -19.12
CA GLN A 370 -25.64 -55.89 -17.71
C GLN A 370 -24.22 -55.40 -17.43
N GLY A 371 -24.11 -54.52 -16.42
CA GLY A 371 -23.32 -54.68 -15.20
C GLY A 371 -21.78 -54.80 -15.26
N LYS A 372 -21.08 -53.75 -14.76
CA LYS A 372 -19.92 -53.93 -13.86
C LYS A 372 -19.67 -52.68 -13.00
N LYS A 373 -19.08 -52.94 -11.82
CA LYS A 373 -19.12 -52.20 -10.55
C LYS A 373 -18.43 -50.83 -10.56
N GLY A 374 -18.97 -49.95 -9.72
CA GLY A 374 -18.64 -48.53 -9.59
C GLY A 374 -17.29 -48.21 -8.96
N GLY A 375 -16.66 -47.15 -9.47
CA GLY A 375 -15.64 -46.38 -8.78
C GLY A 375 -16.29 -45.34 -7.87
N LYS A 376 -15.84 -45.26 -6.62
CA LYS A 376 -16.27 -44.25 -5.64
C LYS A 376 -15.91 -42.85 -6.17
N LYS A 377 -16.92 -42.06 -6.53
CA LYS A 377 -16.80 -40.60 -6.61
C LYS A 377 -17.10 -40.03 -5.22
N VAL A 378 -16.10 -39.40 -4.61
CA VAL A 378 -16.27 -38.56 -3.43
C VAL A 378 -16.75 -37.20 -3.93
N GLY A 379 -18.05 -36.94 -3.80
CA GLY A 379 -18.63 -35.61 -3.99
C GLY A 379 -18.68 -34.92 -2.65
N PHE A 380 -18.09 -33.72 -2.55
CA PHE A 380 -18.32 -32.84 -1.41
C PHE A 380 -19.77 -32.32 -1.52
N GLN A 381 -20.63 -32.76 -0.61
CA GLN A 381 -21.93 -32.13 -0.39
C GLN A 381 -21.70 -30.95 0.56
N SER A 382 -22.04 -29.75 0.09
CA SER A 382 -22.20 -28.59 0.97
C SER A 382 -23.52 -28.75 1.72
N ASP A 383 -23.47 -28.85 3.05
CA ASP A 383 -24.65 -28.85 3.89
C ASP A 383 -25.53 -27.62 3.59
N ARG A 384 -26.83 -27.87 3.49
CA ARG A 384 -27.85 -26.83 3.24
C ARG A 384 -27.95 -25.90 4.45
N PRO A 385 -28.28 -24.61 4.27
CA PRO A 385 -28.61 -23.72 5.37
C PRO A 385 -29.97 -24.13 5.97
N GLU A 386 -30.00 -24.39 7.27
CA GLU A 386 -31.25 -24.55 8.01
C GLU A 386 -32.02 -23.21 8.00
N VAL A 387 -33.22 -23.28 7.45
CA VAL A 387 -34.23 -22.23 7.49
C VAL A 387 -34.80 -22.22 8.91
N TYR A 388 -34.64 -21.11 9.63
CA TYR A 388 -35.42 -20.85 10.84
C TYR A 388 -36.82 -20.37 10.42
N ASP A 389 -37.85 -21.13 10.80
CA ASP A 389 -39.23 -20.67 10.79
C ASP A 389 -39.57 -20.09 12.18
N PHE A 390 -39.85 -18.77 12.17
CA PHE A 390 -40.48 -17.86 13.15
C PHE A 390 -39.96 -17.77 14.59
#